data_AF-A0A7S2Q727-F1
#
_entry.id   AF-A0A7S2Q727-F1
#
_cell.length_a   1.000
_cell.length_b   1.000
_cell.length_c   1.000
_cell.angle_alpha   90.00
_cell.angle_beta   90.00
_cell.angle_gamma   90.00
#
_symmetry.space_group_name_H-M   'P 1'
#
loop_
_entity.id
_entity.type
_entity.pdbx_description
1 polymer ?
#
loop_
_entity_poly.entity_id
_entity_poly.type
_entity_poly.pdbx_seq_one_letter_code
_entity_poly.pdbx_strand_id
1 'polypeptide(L)'
;GASGRPQHALMPAIKAEIAEFRGKAQAMPALALAVSMARYHFAWYRDGTSDMDVESVEDAANLMYASIQFSGCGRPDLSIDAFFQRMCNARWPYAVMLYSELGREFAARYLTDQAATIL
;
A
#
# COMPACT_ATOMS: atom_id res chain seq x y z
N GLY A 1 -34.98 -10.90 -1.14
CA GLY A 1 -33.92 -11.69 -1.80
C GLY A 1 -32.76 -10.77 -2.09
N ALA A 2 -31.63 -10.97 -1.43
CA ALA A 2 -30.43 -10.19 -1.69
C ALA A 2 -29.80 -10.67 -3.01
N SER A 3 -29.86 -9.84 -4.05
CA SER A 3 -29.15 -10.05 -5.30
C SER A 3 -27.65 -9.84 -5.06
N GLY A 4 -26.96 -10.88 -4.59
CA GLY A 4 -25.51 -10.89 -4.45
C GLY A 4 -24.88 -10.82 -5.83
N ARG A 5 -24.44 -9.63 -6.27
CA ARG A 5 -23.49 -9.55 -7.37
C ARG A 5 -22.23 -10.28 -6.92
N PRO A 6 -21.65 -11.17 -7.74
CA PRO A 6 -20.42 -11.86 -7.38
C PRO A 6 -19.34 -10.81 -7.08
N GLN A 7 -18.64 -10.97 -5.96
CA GLN A 7 -17.65 -10.03 -5.41
C GLN A 7 -16.61 -9.56 -6.44
N HIS A 8 -16.30 -10.41 -7.43
CA HIS A 8 -15.40 -10.12 -8.54
C HIS A 8 -15.92 -9.06 -9.53
N ALA A 9 -17.24 -8.88 -9.67
CA ALA A 9 -17.82 -7.92 -10.61
C ALA A 9 -17.58 -6.45 -10.21
N LEU A 10 -17.24 -6.19 -8.94
CA LEU A 10 -17.01 -4.85 -8.42
C LEU A 10 -15.53 -4.44 -8.41
N MET A 11 -14.61 -5.40 -8.55
CA MET A 11 -13.17 -5.14 -8.41
C MET A 11 -12.66 -4.08 -9.40
N PRO A 12 -13.06 -4.06 -10.68
CA PRO A 12 -12.61 -3.02 -11.61
C PRO A 12 -13.06 -1.61 -11.19
N ALA A 13 -14.29 -1.48 -10.69
CA ALA A 13 -14.82 -0.20 -10.23
C ALA A 13 -14.09 0.29 -8.97
N ILE A 14 -13.84 -0.61 -8.02
CA ILE A 14 -13.07 -0.31 -6.80
C ILE A 14 -11.65 0.16 -7.15
N LYS A 15 -10.97 -0.55 -8.06
CA LYS A 15 -9.62 -0.17 -8.50
C LYS A 15 -9.59 1.20 -9.19
N ALA A 16 -10.59 1.50 -10.02
CA ALA A 16 -10.71 2.80 -10.68
C ALA A 16 -10.91 3.94 -9.66
N GLU A 17 -11.78 3.74 -8.67
CA GLU A 17 -12.01 4.72 -7.60
C GLU A 17 -10.77 4.95 -6.73
N ILE A 18 -10.04 3.87 -6.39
CA ILE A 18 -8.76 3.99 -5.68
C ILE A 18 -7.73 4.79 -6.50
N ALA A 19 -7.66 4.57 -7.81
CA ALA A 19 -6.76 5.32 -8.69
C ALA A 19 -7.11 6.82 -8.75
N GLU A 20 -8.40 7.17 -8.75
CA GLU A 20 -8.85 8.56 -8.65
C GLU A 20 -8.42 9.20 -7.33
N PHE A 21 -8.69 8.52 -6.20
CA PHE A 21 -8.29 9.02 -4.88
C PHE A 21 -6.78 9.11 -4.71
N ARG A 22 -6.01 8.24 -5.35
CA ARG A 22 -4.55 8.33 -5.41
C ARG A 22 -4.10 9.63 -6.07
N GLY A 23 -4.72 10.04 -7.17
CA GLY A 23 -4.45 11.34 -7.79
C GLY A 23 -4.72 12.49 -6.81
N LYS A 24 -5.83 12.43 -6.07
CA LYS A 24 -6.19 13.46 -5.07
C LYS A 24 -5.24 13.48 -3.87
N ALA A 25 -4.72 12.33 -3.45
CA ALA A 25 -3.81 12.23 -2.31
C ALA A 25 -2.49 13.02 -2.49
N GLN A 26 -2.09 13.31 -3.74
CA GLN A 26 -0.95 14.17 -4.03
C GLN A 26 -1.19 15.62 -3.58
N ALA A 27 -2.42 16.12 -3.73
CA ALA A 27 -2.82 17.47 -3.31
C ALA A 27 -3.37 17.50 -1.88
N MET A 28 -3.85 16.36 -1.37
CA MET A 28 -4.48 16.22 -0.06
C MET A 28 -3.81 15.09 0.76
N PRO A 29 -2.68 15.36 1.43
CA PRO A 29 -1.93 14.34 2.18
C PRO A 29 -2.74 13.63 3.28
N ALA A 30 -3.82 14.26 3.78
CA ALA A 30 -4.75 13.64 4.72
C ALA A 30 -5.40 12.35 4.17
N LEU A 31 -5.50 12.19 2.85
CA LEU A 31 -6.04 10.98 2.20
C LEU A 31 -5.03 9.83 2.14
N ALA A 32 -3.72 10.10 2.34
CA ALA A 32 -2.67 9.13 2.05
C ALA A 32 -2.82 7.81 2.83
N LEU A 33 -3.30 7.84 4.07
CA LEU A 33 -3.58 6.63 4.84
C LEU A 33 -4.65 5.76 4.18
N ALA A 34 -5.80 6.36 3.90
CA ALA A 34 -6.96 5.64 3.40
C ALA A 34 -6.67 5.03 2.03
N VAL A 35 -5.99 5.79 1.15
CA VAL A 35 -5.61 5.31 -0.17
C VAL A 35 -4.55 4.20 -0.08
N SER A 36 -3.55 4.35 0.78
CA SER A 36 -2.55 3.29 1.00
C SER A 36 -3.20 1.98 1.45
N MET A 37 -4.09 2.04 2.46
CA MET A 37 -4.82 0.86 2.95
C MET A 37 -5.73 0.25 1.88
N ALA A 38 -6.39 1.08 1.06
CA ALA A 38 -7.22 0.58 -0.03
C ALA A 38 -6.37 -0.14 -1.09
N ARG A 39 -5.21 0.42 -1.47
CA ARG A 39 -4.30 -0.26 -2.40
C ARG A 39 -3.76 -1.56 -1.81
N TYR A 40 -3.37 -1.56 -0.54
CA TYR A 40 -2.95 -2.77 0.17
C TYR A 40 -3.98 -3.90 0.06
N HIS A 41 -5.27 -3.59 0.26
CA HIS A 41 -6.32 -4.61 0.26
C HIS A 41 -6.81 -5.03 -1.14
N PHE A 42 -6.77 -4.15 -2.14
CA PHE A 42 -7.45 -4.38 -3.42
C PHE A 42 -6.54 -4.39 -4.65
N ALA A 43 -5.28 -3.96 -4.52
CA ALA A 43 -4.34 -3.83 -5.63
C ALA A 43 -3.00 -4.52 -5.36
N TRP A 44 -2.95 -5.47 -4.42
CA TRP A 44 -1.72 -6.17 -4.06
C TRP A 44 -1.21 -7.11 -5.16
N TYR A 45 -2.14 -7.78 -5.86
CA TYR A 45 -1.84 -8.77 -6.89
C TYR A 45 -2.31 -8.30 -8.26
N ARG A 46 -1.61 -8.74 -9.31
CA ARG A 46 -2.05 -8.54 -10.70
C ARG A 46 -3.34 -9.33 -10.95
N ASP A 47 -4.19 -8.80 -11.82
CA ASP A 47 -5.50 -9.41 -12.09
C ASP A 47 -5.34 -10.82 -12.66
N GLY A 48 -5.95 -11.79 -11.96
CA GLY A 48 -5.94 -13.20 -12.35
C GLY A 48 -4.63 -13.93 -12.08
N THR A 49 -3.67 -13.35 -11.36
CA THR A 49 -2.40 -14.01 -11.02
C THR A 49 -2.09 -13.96 -9.52
N SER A 50 -1.12 -14.77 -9.09
CA SER A 50 -0.53 -14.71 -7.74
C SER A 50 0.67 -13.75 -7.65
N ASP A 51 1.00 -13.08 -8.76
CA ASP A 51 2.17 -12.21 -8.83
C ASP A 51 1.86 -10.88 -8.18
N MET A 52 2.81 -10.39 -7.41
CA MET A 52 2.73 -9.07 -6.81
C MET A 52 2.67 -8.00 -7.91
N ASP A 53 1.71 -7.10 -7.79
CA ASP A 53 1.71 -5.85 -8.55
C ASP A 53 2.66 -4.85 -7.85
N VAL A 54 3.94 -4.92 -8.21
CA VAL A 54 5.01 -4.13 -7.57
C VAL A 54 4.72 -2.64 -7.61
N GLU A 55 4.19 -2.11 -8.70
CA GLU A 55 3.87 -0.68 -8.82
C GLU A 55 2.77 -0.29 -7.84
N SER A 56 1.75 -1.14 -7.68
CA SER A 56 0.67 -0.90 -6.74
C SER A 56 1.11 -1.01 -5.29
N VAL A 57 1.99 -1.95 -4.96
CA VAL A 57 2.55 -2.10 -3.61
C VAL A 57 3.51 -0.96 -3.29
N GLU A 58 4.33 -0.52 -4.24
CA GLU A 58 5.22 0.63 -4.10
C GLU A 58 4.44 1.92 -3.86
N ASP A 59 3.39 2.18 -4.65
CA ASP A 59 2.54 3.35 -4.45
C ASP A 59 1.83 3.30 -3.09
N ALA A 60 1.37 2.12 -2.65
CA ALA A 60 0.81 1.94 -1.31
C ALA A 60 1.85 2.22 -0.21
N ALA A 61 3.09 1.75 -0.36
CA ALA A 61 4.20 2.00 0.57
C ALA A 61 4.50 3.50 0.69
N ASN A 62 4.63 4.17 -0.45
CA ASN A 62 4.92 5.60 -0.53
C ASN A 62 3.79 6.44 0.06
N LEU A 63 2.52 6.08 -0.18
CA LEU A 63 1.37 6.73 0.45
C LEU A 63 1.35 6.49 1.96
N MET A 64 1.68 5.28 2.44
CA MET A 64 1.77 5.01 3.88
C MET A 64 2.87 5.88 4.51
N TYR A 65 4.03 5.99 3.87
CA TYR A 65 5.12 6.83 4.34
C TYR A 65 4.75 8.33 4.33
N ALA A 66 4.11 8.82 3.28
CA ALA A 66 3.59 10.19 3.23
C ALA A 66 2.60 10.46 4.39
N SER A 67 1.79 9.46 4.73
CA SER A 67 0.84 9.52 5.83
C SER A 67 1.51 9.62 7.22
N ILE A 68 2.68 8.97 7.38
CA ILE A 68 3.54 9.07 8.58
C ILE A 68 4.09 10.49 8.71
N GLN A 69 4.60 11.05 7.61
CA GLN A 69 5.16 12.39 7.57
C GLN A 69 4.09 13.44 7.89
N PHE A 70 2.94 13.38 7.21
CA PHE A 70 1.81 14.28 7.43
C PHE A 70 1.32 14.24 8.88
N SER A 71 1.24 13.05 9.48
CA SER A 71 0.78 12.89 10.86
C SER A 71 1.85 13.24 11.90
N GLY A 72 3.10 13.48 11.47
CA GLY A 72 4.22 13.76 12.36
C GLY A 72 4.61 12.58 13.24
N CYS A 73 4.45 11.35 12.76
CA CYS A 73 4.70 10.13 13.54
C CYS A 73 6.18 9.84 13.82
N GLY A 74 7.11 10.64 13.27
CA GLY A 74 8.54 10.60 13.58
C GLY A 74 8.99 11.66 14.59
N ARG A 75 8.07 12.45 15.14
CA ARG A 75 8.40 13.51 16.10
C ARG A 75 8.81 12.90 17.46
N PRO A 76 10.01 13.19 17.98
CA PRO A 76 10.48 12.63 19.25
C PRO A 76 9.75 13.20 20.46
N ASP A 77 9.12 14.36 20.32
CA ASP A 77 8.36 15.06 21.36
C ASP A 77 6.86 14.71 21.35
N LEU A 78 6.43 13.75 20.51
CA LEU A 78 5.03 13.33 20.43
C LEU A 78 4.65 12.53 21.67
N SER A 79 3.60 12.98 22.39
CA SER A 79 3.07 12.21 23.51
C SER A 79 2.50 10.86 23.05
N ILE A 80 2.48 9.88 23.95
CA ILE A 80 1.95 8.54 23.68
C ILE A 80 0.48 8.62 23.24
N ASP A 81 -0.35 9.43 23.89
CA ASP A 81 -1.75 9.59 23.52
C ASP A 81 -1.91 10.16 22.10
N ALA A 82 -1.12 11.18 21.75
CA ALA A 82 -1.13 11.75 20.42
C ALA A 82 -0.61 10.76 19.36
N PHE A 83 0.36 9.90 19.72
CA PHE A 83 0.86 8.84 18.85
C PHE A 83 -0.25 7.84 18.48
N PHE A 84 -1.06 7.40 19.45
CA PHE A 84 -2.20 6.51 19.20
C PHE A 84 -3.35 7.20 18.47
N GLN A 85 -3.72 8.42 18.86
CA GLN A 85 -4.79 9.18 18.20
C GLN A 85 -4.49 9.44 16.72
N ARG A 86 -3.21 9.62 16.37
CA ARG A 86 -2.77 9.79 14.98
C ARG A 86 -2.54 8.46 14.25
N MET A 87 -2.83 7.34 14.90
CA MET A 87 -2.63 5.97 14.40
C MET A 87 -1.18 5.66 14.03
N CYS A 88 -0.20 6.30 14.66
CA CYS A 88 1.21 6.07 14.34
C CYS A 88 1.64 4.62 14.63
N ASN A 89 1.00 3.98 15.60
CA ASN A 89 1.16 2.56 15.93
C ASN A 89 0.69 1.61 14.81
N ALA A 90 -0.19 2.07 13.91
CA ALA A 90 -0.60 1.30 12.73
C ALA A 90 0.26 1.67 11.52
N ARG A 91 0.47 2.97 11.28
CA ARG A 91 1.16 3.47 10.08
C ARG A 91 2.57 2.88 9.92
N TRP A 92 3.37 2.89 10.99
CA TRP A 92 4.74 2.39 10.94
C TRP A 92 4.83 0.90 10.61
N PRO A 93 4.12 -0.01 11.31
CA PRO A 93 4.10 -1.42 10.92
C PRO A 93 3.66 -1.68 9.48
N TYR A 94 2.62 -0.98 8.98
CA TYR A 94 2.19 -1.13 7.60
C TYR A 94 3.27 -0.66 6.61
N ALA A 95 3.94 0.46 6.87
CA ALA A 95 5.04 0.93 6.03
C ALA A 95 6.19 -0.09 5.99
N VAL A 96 6.59 -0.62 7.15
CA VAL A 96 7.65 -1.64 7.25
C VAL A 96 7.27 -2.89 6.48
N MET A 97 6.04 -3.40 6.65
CA MET A 97 5.55 -4.56 5.92
C MET A 97 5.56 -4.32 4.41
N LEU A 98 5.00 -3.21 3.93
CA LEU A 98 4.95 -2.85 2.51
C LEU A 98 6.34 -2.81 1.87
N TYR A 99 7.29 -2.10 2.49
CA TYR A 99 8.66 -2.03 1.98
C TYR A 99 9.41 -3.36 2.10
N SER A 100 9.12 -4.17 3.11
CA SER A 100 9.74 -5.49 3.26
C SER A 100 9.30 -6.46 2.16
N GLU A 101 8.03 -6.41 1.78
CA GLU A 101 7.49 -7.22 0.67
C GLU A 101 8.07 -6.80 -0.68
N LEU A 102 8.24 -5.49 -0.91
CA LEU A 102 8.96 -4.98 -2.10
C LEU A 102 10.41 -5.47 -2.11
N GLY A 103 11.11 -5.36 -0.97
CA GLY A 103 12.49 -5.84 -0.84
C GLY A 103 12.61 -7.34 -1.13
N ARG A 104 11.67 -8.15 -0.62
CA ARG A 104 11.60 -9.58 -0.89
C ARG A 104 11.39 -9.88 -2.38
N GLU A 105 10.47 -9.16 -3.03
CA GLU A 105 10.18 -9.32 -4.45
C GLU A 105 11.38 -8.94 -5.33
N PHE A 106 12.06 -7.82 -5.04
CA PHE A 106 13.27 -7.43 -5.78
C PHE A 106 14.42 -8.41 -5.58
N ALA A 107 14.63 -8.90 -4.36
CA ALA A 107 15.65 -9.92 -4.09
C ALA A 107 15.36 -11.22 -4.86
N ALA A 108 14.10 -11.67 -4.90
CA ALA A 108 13.70 -12.87 -5.62
C ALA A 108 13.95 -12.75 -7.14
N ARG A 109 13.59 -11.61 -7.74
CA ARG A 109 13.87 -11.34 -9.17
C ARG A 109 15.36 -11.28 -9.46
N TYR A 110 16.12 -10.54 -8.65
CA TYR A 110 17.57 -10.41 -8.82
C TYR A 110 18.28 -11.77 -8.77
N LEU A 111 17.92 -12.63 -7.82
CA LEU A 111 18.49 -13.99 -7.73
C LEU A 111 18.11 -14.86 -8.93
N THR A 112 16.89 -14.71 -9.45
CA THR A 112 16.42 -15.43 -10.64
C THR A 112 17.19 -14.99 -11.88
N ASP A 113 17.38 -13.68 -12.06
CA ASP A 113 18.15 -13.11 -13.18
C ASP A 113 19.63 -13.51 -13.10
N GLN A 114 20.23 -13.50 -11.91
CA GLN A 114 21.58 -14.02 -11.71
C GLN A 114 21.70 -15.50 -12.09
N ALA A 115 20.75 -16.33 -11.67
CA ALA A 115 20.75 -17.76 -12.00
C ALA A 115 20.61 -18.00 -13.52
N ALA A 116 19.83 -17.17 -14.22
CA ALA A 116 19.68 -17.26 -15.68
C ALA A 116 20.95 -16.88 -16.45
N THR A 117 21.84 -16.08 -15.86
CA THR A 117 23.10 -15.64 -16.51
C THR A 117 24.28 -16.60 -16.27
N ILE A 118 24.15 -17.56 -15.36
CA ILE A 118 25.21 -18.52 -14.99
C ILE A 118 25.12 -19.83 -15.80
N LEU A 119 23.98 -20.09 -16.46
CA LEU A 119 23.75 -21.22 -17.37
C LEU A 119 24.04 -20.84 -18.81
#